data_AF-A0A7V5PD96-F1
#
_entry.id   AF-A0A7V5PD96-F1
#
_cell.length_a   1.000
_cell.length_b   1.000
_cell.length_c   1.000
_cell.angle_alpha   90.00
_cell.angle_beta   90.00
_cell.angle_gamma   90.00
#
_symmetry.space_group_name_H-M   'P 1'
#
loop_
_entity.id
_entity.type
_entity.pdbx_description
1 polymer ?
#
loop_
_entity_poly.entity_id
_entity_poly.type
_entity_poly.pdbx_seq_one_letter_code
_entity_poly.pdbx_strand_id
1 'polypeptide(L)'
;MKRKIGYYHIWKNQRHQRRKKQVINLKTAKSIGIMFDATKPEDFDLVREFYNDLKKTVHVVSVLGFVNAKEVPSHYLFKKDFILFSKKMLNWFGKPVTQEVINFSKYPFDILINLTMVDHFVFDYISGSSPARFKVGRYKQKPVYEDMMIHLEDSVSLEYFIELVTNYLETINRPELSSNL
;
A
#
# COMPACT_ATOMS: atom_id res chain seq x y z
N MET A 1 -15.66 -11.15 -17.05
CA MET A 1 -14.62 -12.17 -17.35
C MET A 1 -13.21 -11.74 -16.89
N LYS A 2 -12.71 -10.56 -17.31
CA LYS A 2 -11.35 -10.08 -17.00
C LYS A 2 -10.99 -10.05 -15.50
N ARG A 3 -11.85 -9.47 -14.65
CA ARG A 3 -11.62 -9.41 -13.19
C ARG A 3 -11.55 -10.78 -12.52
N LYS A 4 -12.34 -11.76 -12.97
CA LYS A 4 -12.30 -13.14 -12.43
C LYS A 4 -10.93 -13.77 -12.64
N ILE A 5 -10.31 -13.53 -13.79
CA ILE A 5 -8.96 -14.01 -14.12
C ILE A 5 -7.92 -13.32 -13.25
N GLY A 6 -8.05 -12.00 -13.08
CA GLY A 6 -7.22 -11.24 -12.15
C GLY A 6 -7.24 -11.79 -10.72
N TYR A 7 -8.43 -12.02 -10.15
CA TYR A 7 -8.58 -12.60 -8.82
C TYR A 7 -8.08 -14.05 -8.72
N TYR A 8 -8.26 -14.85 -9.78
CA TYR A 8 -7.67 -16.19 -9.85
C TYR A 8 -6.13 -16.16 -9.78
N HIS A 9 -5.49 -15.21 -10.47
CA HIS A 9 -4.04 -15.01 -10.37
C HIS A 9 -3.58 -14.64 -8.96
N ILE A 10 -4.31 -13.75 -8.28
CA ILE A 10 -4.02 -13.38 -6.88
C ILE A 10 -4.12 -14.63 -5.99
N TRP A 11 -5.23 -15.37 -6.09
CA TRP A 11 -5.43 -16.59 -5.32
C TRP A 11 -4.33 -17.63 -5.55
N LYS A 12 -3.91 -17.84 -6.81
CA LYS A 12 -2.80 -18.73 -7.13
C LYS A 12 -1.49 -18.26 -6.49
N ASN A 13 -1.17 -16.97 -6.57
CA ASN A 13 0.03 -16.41 -5.94
C ASN A 13 0.03 -16.64 -4.42
N GLN A 14 -1.11 -16.41 -3.75
CA GLN A 14 -1.24 -16.60 -2.30
C GLN A 14 -1.03 -18.04 -1.87
N ARG A 15 -1.48 -19.03 -2.66
CA ARG A 15 -1.26 -20.44 -2.35
C ARG A 15 0.23 -20.84 -2.34
N HIS A 16 1.04 -20.17 -3.16
CA HIS A 16 2.48 -20.39 -3.21
C HIS A 16 3.26 -19.51 -2.22
N GLN A 17 2.64 -18.47 -1.68
CA GLN A 17 3.26 -17.55 -0.72
C GLN A 17 2.86 -17.90 0.73
N ARG A 18 3.72 -18.61 1.45
CA ARG A 18 3.58 -18.81 2.91
C ARG A 18 4.06 -17.57 3.66
N ARG A 19 3.18 -16.57 3.77
CA ARG A 19 3.46 -15.33 4.50
C ARG A 19 3.47 -15.55 6.01
N LYS A 20 4.56 -15.16 6.68
CA LYS A 20 4.63 -15.09 8.15
C LYS A 20 3.93 -13.82 8.62
N LYS A 21 2.61 -13.88 8.75
CA LYS A 21 1.80 -12.76 9.27
C LYS A 21 2.28 -12.38 10.66
N GLN A 22 2.52 -11.10 10.89
CA GLN A 22 2.90 -10.58 12.20
C GLN A 22 2.45 -9.13 12.30
N VAL A 23 1.96 -8.75 13.49
CA VAL A 23 1.68 -7.35 13.79
C VAL A 23 3.00 -6.64 14.08
N ILE A 24 3.28 -5.56 13.35
CA ILE A 24 4.53 -4.79 13.40
C ILE A 24 4.18 -3.31 13.51
N ASN A 25 4.88 -2.59 14.40
CA ASN A 25 4.71 -1.15 14.61
C ASN A 25 5.80 -0.34 13.91
N LEU A 26 5.62 0.98 13.77
CA LEU A 26 6.60 1.84 13.08
C LEU A 26 7.98 1.82 13.73
N LYS A 27 8.07 1.66 15.06
CA LYS A 27 9.34 1.64 15.80
C LYS A 27 10.22 0.43 15.47
N THR A 28 9.62 -0.71 15.12
CA THR A 28 10.33 -1.97 14.88
C THR A 28 10.41 -2.37 13.40
N ALA A 29 9.63 -1.70 12.54
CA ALA A 29 9.66 -1.93 11.11
C ALA A 29 11.02 -1.51 10.51
N LYS A 30 11.64 -2.41 9.76
CA LYS A 30 12.86 -2.14 8.99
C LYS A 30 12.55 -1.80 7.54
N SER A 31 11.41 -2.25 7.04
CA SER A 31 10.97 -1.98 5.67
C SER A 31 9.48 -1.67 5.57
N ILE A 32 9.14 -0.56 4.91
CA ILE A 32 7.77 -0.11 4.68
C ILE A 32 7.55 0.13 3.19
N GLY A 33 6.49 -0.49 2.65
CA GLY A 33 5.95 -0.18 1.34
C GLY A 33 4.70 0.68 1.50
N ILE A 34 4.58 1.75 0.71
CA ILE A 34 3.40 2.62 0.67
C ILE A 34 2.80 2.54 -0.73
N MET A 35 1.49 2.35 -0.84
CA MET A 35 0.78 2.48 -2.11
C MET A 35 -0.38 3.45 -2.00
N PHE A 36 -0.63 4.23 -3.06
CA PHE A 36 -1.68 5.25 -3.10
C PHE A 36 -2.17 5.52 -4.53
N ASP A 37 -3.29 6.25 -4.64
CA ASP A 37 -3.77 6.80 -5.90
C ASP A 37 -3.07 8.15 -6.15
N ALA A 38 -2.22 8.19 -7.17
CA ALA A 38 -1.44 9.37 -7.56
C ALA A 38 -2.12 10.17 -8.69
N THR A 39 -3.42 9.96 -8.92
CA THR A 39 -4.17 10.68 -9.97
C THR A 39 -4.28 12.17 -9.66
N LYS A 40 -4.41 12.54 -8.39
CA LYS A 40 -4.49 13.92 -7.92
C LYS A 40 -3.13 14.41 -7.42
N PRO A 41 -2.62 15.57 -7.87
CA PRO A 41 -1.37 16.12 -7.36
C PRO A 41 -1.37 16.37 -5.85
N GLU A 42 -2.50 16.75 -5.27
CA GLU A 42 -2.63 17.04 -3.84
C GLU A 42 -2.34 15.79 -2.99
N ASP A 43 -2.84 14.63 -3.42
CA ASP A 43 -2.61 13.34 -2.74
C ASP A 43 -1.13 12.94 -2.80
N PHE A 44 -0.42 13.33 -3.87
CA PHE A 44 1.02 13.07 -3.99
C PHE A 44 1.82 13.82 -2.93
N ASP A 45 1.49 15.10 -2.71
CA ASP A 45 2.22 15.93 -1.75
C ASP A 45 2.05 15.40 -0.32
N LEU A 46 0.83 15.01 0.07
CA LEU A 46 0.54 14.37 1.35
C LEU A 46 1.35 13.08 1.56
N VAL A 47 1.36 12.19 0.56
CA VAL A 47 2.10 10.93 0.65
C VAL A 47 3.61 11.16 0.65
N ARG A 48 4.10 12.22 -0.02
CA ARG A 48 5.51 12.60 0.03
C ARG A 48 5.94 13.07 1.40
N GLU A 49 5.13 13.85 2.09
CA GLU A 49 5.39 14.27 3.46
C GLU A 49 5.47 13.06 4.40
N PHE A 50 4.47 12.17 4.32
CA PHE A 50 4.47 10.93 5.10
C PHE A 50 5.69 10.04 4.80
N TYR A 51 6.09 9.92 3.54
CA TYR A 51 7.32 9.22 3.15
C TYR A 51 8.58 9.84 3.78
N ASN A 52 8.69 11.17 3.77
CA ASN A 52 9.82 11.87 4.36
C ASN A 52 9.90 11.64 5.87
N ASP A 53 8.76 11.60 6.56
CA ASP A 53 8.70 11.32 7.99
C ASP A 53 9.16 9.89 8.31
N LEU A 54 8.65 8.90 7.57
CA LEU A 54 9.05 7.50 7.77
C LEU A 54 10.55 7.30 7.50
N LYS A 55 11.11 7.95 6.48
CA LYS A 55 12.53 7.83 6.14
C LYS A 55 13.49 8.36 7.21
N LYS A 56 13.01 9.15 8.18
CA LYS A 56 13.83 9.61 9.32
C LYS A 56 14.24 8.44 10.23
N THR A 57 13.44 7.37 10.28
CA THR A 57 13.61 6.27 11.25
C THR A 57 13.64 4.88 10.62
N VAL A 58 13.00 4.70 9.46
CA VAL A 58 12.87 3.41 8.79
C VAL A 58 13.94 3.23 7.72
N HIS A 59 14.65 2.11 7.77
CA HIS A 59 15.79 1.85 6.88
C HIS A 59 15.40 1.76 5.39
N VAL A 60 14.30 1.06 5.08
CA VAL A 60 13.79 0.93 3.70
C VAL A 60 12.37 1.46 3.62
N VAL A 61 12.17 2.56 2.89
CA VAL A 61 10.83 3.06 2.55
C VAL A 61 10.71 3.11 1.03
N SER A 62 9.69 2.46 0.48
CA SER A 62 9.38 2.47 -0.96
C SER A 62 7.96 2.92 -1.19
N VAL A 63 7.73 3.76 -2.20
CA VAL A 63 6.40 4.30 -2.53
C VAL A 63 6.01 3.93 -3.95
N LEU A 64 4.78 3.42 -4.09
CA LEU A 64 4.17 3.04 -5.37
C LEU A 64 2.89 3.84 -5.60
N GLY A 65 2.91 4.78 -6.55
CA GLY A 65 1.74 5.59 -6.91
C GLY A 65 1.11 5.14 -8.23
N PHE A 66 -0.19 4.85 -8.23
CA PHE A 66 -0.93 4.55 -9.45
C PHE A 66 -1.62 5.80 -9.99
N VAL A 67 -1.35 6.15 -11.24
CA VAL A 67 -2.06 7.22 -11.96
C VAL A 67 -3.16 6.59 -12.81
N ASN A 68 -4.43 6.91 -12.53
CA ASN A 68 -5.61 6.39 -13.25
C ASN A 68 -5.80 7.03 -14.64
N ALA A 69 -4.71 7.34 -15.33
CA ALA A 69 -4.65 7.89 -16.68
C ALA A 69 -3.95 6.92 -17.65
N LYS A 70 -3.97 7.24 -18.94
CA LYS A 70 -3.30 6.43 -19.97
C LYS A 70 -1.79 6.35 -19.70
N GLU A 71 -1.17 7.48 -19.38
CA GLU A 71 0.25 7.61 -19.12
C GLU A 71 0.50 8.41 -17.85
N VAL A 72 1.71 8.31 -17.29
CA VAL A 72 2.13 9.14 -16.14
C VAL A 72 2.41 10.55 -16.66
N PRO A 73 1.81 11.60 -16.07
CA PRO A 73 2.09 12.99 -16.47
C PRO A 73 3.56 13.36 -16.38
N SER A 74 4.04 14.20 -17.31
CA SER A 74 5.46 14.54 -17.42
C SER A 74 6.03 15.24 -16.19
N HIS A 75 5.22 16.00 -15.44
CA HIS A 75 5.63 16.68 -14.21
C HIS A 75 6.05 15.71 -13.09
N TYR A 76 5.67 14.43 -13.19
CA TYR A 76 6.11 13.39 -12.27
C TYR A 76 7.46 12.75 -12.63
N LEU A 77 7.98 12.94 -13.85
CA LEU A 77 9.17 12.23 -14.34
C LEU A 77 10.45 12.49 -13.53
N PHE A 78 10.50 13.58 -12.78
CA PHE A 78 11.65 13.95 -11.94
C PHE A 78 11.57 13.39 -10.52
N LYS A 79 10.46 12.76 -10.12
CA LYS A 79 10.23 12.24 -8.76
C LYS A 79 10.84 10.85 -8.57
N LYS A 80 12.18 10.76 -8.59
CA LYS A 80 12.94 9.49 -8.58
C LYS A 80 12.72 8.61 -7.35
N ASP A 81 12.30 9.20 -6.24
CA ASP A 81 11.97 8.48 -4.99
C ASP A 81 10.68 7.65 -5.07
N PHE A 82 9.88 7.84 -6.12
CA PHE A 82 8.54 7.27 -6.25
C PHE A 82 8.48 6.37 -7.50
N ILE A 83 7.99 5.14 -7.32
CA ILE A 83 7.66 4.28 -8.43
C ILE A 83 6.25 4.69 -8.88
N LEU A 84 6.15 5.35 -10.03
CA LEU A 84 4.87 5.76 -10.60
C LEU A 84 4.53 4.90 -11.82
N PHE A 85 3.26 4.52 -11.91
CA PHE A 85 2.77 3.71 -13.02
C PHE A 85 1.33 4.07 -13.40
N SER A 86 0.95 3.73 -14.63
CA SER A 86 -0.32 4.14 -15.23
C SER A 86 -1.01 2.97 -15.94
N LYS A 87 -2.17 3.21 -16.56
CA LYS A 87 -2.94 2.17 -17.27
C LYS A 87 -2.15 1.48 -18.39
N LYS A 88 -1.24 2.20 -19.08
CA LYS A 88 -0.37 1.62 -20.12
C LYS A 88 0.59 0.56 -19.58
N MET A 89 0.85 0.56 -18.29
CA MET A 89 1.75 -0.37 -17.59
C MET A 89 0.98 -1.53 -16.94
N LEU A 90 -0.30 -1.71 -17.31
CA LEU A 90 -1.13 -2.83 -16.92
C LEU A 90 -1.41 -3.74 -18.13
N ASN A 91 -1.53 -5.04 -17.89
CA ASN A 91 -2.08 -5.94 -18.89
C ASN A 91 -3.60 -5.80 -19.00
N TRP A 92 -4.20 -6.54 -19.94
CA TRP A 92 -5.62 -6.48 -20.24
C TRP A 92 -6.57 -6.79 -19.07
N PHE A 93 -6.11 -7.44 -18.00
CA PHE A 93 -6.90 -7.71 -16.79
C PHE A 93 -6.50 -6.85 -15.59
N GLY A 94 -5.59 -5.90 -15.75
CA GLY A 94 -5.22 -4.93 -14.72
C GLY A 94 -4.03 -5.31 -13.85
N LYS A 95 -3.26 -6.35 -14.23
CA LYS A 95 -2.01 -6.71 -13.54
C LYS A 95 -0.86 -5.83 -14.03
N PRO A 96 -0.02 -5.28 -13.13
CA PRO A 96 1.20 -4.58 -13.52
C PRO A 96 2.16 -5.46 -14.34
N VAL A 97 2.76 -4.88 -15.38
CA VAL A 97 3.70 -5.59 -16.27
C VAL A 97 5.13 -5.04 -16.24
N THR A 98 5.36 -3.89 -15.61
CA THR A 98 6.71 -3.31 -15.51
C THR A 98 7.48 -3.87 -14.32
N GLN A 99 8.79 -4.01 -14.48
CA GLN A 99 9.62 -4.74 -13.54
C GLN A 99 9.69 -4.04 -12.17
N GLU A 100 9.70 -2.71 -12.14
CA GLU A 100 9.74 -1.91 -10.92
C GLU A 100 8.49 -2.15 -10.06
N VAL A 101 7.31 -2.14 -10.70
CA VAL A 101 6.03 -2.38 -10.00
C VAL A 101 5.91 -3.84 -9.57
N ILE A 102 6.40 -4.78 -10.39
CA ILE A 102 6.45 -6.20 -10.03
C ILE A 102 7.39 -6.42 -8.84
N ASN A 103 8.55 -5.78 -8.82
CA ASN A 103 9.52 -5.86 -7.73
C ASN A 103 8.94 -5.33 -6.43
N PHE A 104 8.33 -4.13 -6.46
CA PHE A 104 7.61 -3.58 -5.31
C PHE A 104 6.53 -4.55 -4.83
N SER A 105 5.69 -5.05 -5.73
CA SER A 105 4.57 -5.94 -5.41
C SER A 105 5.01 -7.28 -4.81
N LYS A 106 6.27 -7.69 -4.99
CA LYS A 106 6.82 -8.95 -4.47
C LYS A 106 7.79 -8.74 -3.30
N TYR A 107 8.08 -7.50 -2.93
CA TYR A 107 9.01 -7.22 -1.86
C TYR A 107 8.40 -7.63 -0.50
N PRO A 108 9.14 -8.35 0.36
CA PRO A 108 8.64 -8.81 1.66
C PRO A 108 8.78 -7.71 2.72
N PHE A 109 8.03 -6.62 2.56
CA PHE A 109 8.04 -5.53 3.53
C PHE A 109 7.65 -6.01 4.93
N ASP A 110 8.15 -5.35 5.98
CA ASP A 110 7.60 -5.54 7.32
C ASP A 110 6.16 -5.01 7.35
N ILE A 111 5.94 -3.81 6.80
CA ILE A 111 4.61 -3.20 6.70
C ILE A 111 4.34 -2.79 5.25
N LEU A 112 3.18 -3.16 4.72
CA LEU A 112 2.63 -2.58 3.50
C LEU A 112 1.41 -1.73 3.85
N ILE A 113 1.48 -0.44 3.57
CA ILE A 113 0.43 0.54 3.86
C ILE A 113 -0.30 0.86 2.55
N ASN A 114 -1.59 0.54 2.51
CA ASN A 114 -2.52 0.83 1.42
C ASN A 114 -3.31 2.11 1.76
N LEU A 115 -2.83 3.26 1.26
CA LEU A 115 -3.42 4.58 1.49
C LEU A 115 -4.50 4.94 0.46
N THR A 116 -5.18 3.95 -0.12
CA THR A 116 -6.13 4.20 -1.22
C THR A 116 -7.53 4.50 -0.70
N MET A 117 -8.06 5.64 -1.14
CA MET A 117 -9.42 6.08 -0.79
C MET A 117 -10.49 5.53 -1.74
N VAL A 118 -10.08 4.78 -2.77
CA VAL A 118 -10.96 4.25 -3.81
C VAL A 118 -10.81 2.74 -3.96
N ASP A 119 -11.90 2.06 -4.30
CA ASP A 119 -11.86 0.63 -4.63
C ASP A 119 -11.41 0.45 -6.08
N HIS A 120 -10.14 0.07 -6.27
CA HIS A 120 -9.59 -0.21 -7.58
C HIS A 120 -8.81 -1.53 -7.61
N PHE A 121 -9.08 -2.34 -8.64
CA PHE A 121 -8.52 -3.69 -8.77
C PHE A 121 -6.98 -3.73 -8.74
N VAL A 122 -6.31 -2.67 -9.17
CA VAL A 122 -4.82 -2.62 -9.15
C VAL A 122 -4.28 -2.74 -7.73
N PHE A 123 -4.94 -2.11 -6.76
CA PHE A 123 -4.54 -2.12 -5.35
C PHE A 123 -4.87 -3.46 -4.70
N ASP A 124 -5.99 -4.07 -5.08
CA ASP A 124 -6.29 -5.47 -4.75
C ASP A 124 -5.20 -6.42 -5.26
N TYR A 125 -4.76 -6.23 -6.50
CA TYR A 125 -3.74 -7.07 -7.12
C TYR A 125 -2.40 -6.96 -6.41
N ILE A 126 -1.95 -5.74 -6.11
CA ILE A 126 -0.69 -5.48 -5.40
C ILE A 126 -0.78 -6.02 -3.96
N SER A 127 -1.83 -5.64 -3.22
CA SER A 127 -2.04 -6.10 -1.84
C SER A 127 -2.15 -7.62 -1.77
N GLY A 128 -2.89 -8.24 -2.68
CA GLY A 128 -3.08 -9.68 -2.73
C GLY A 128 -1.83 -10.46 -3.12
N SER A 129 -0.95 -9.88 -3.95
CA SER A 129 0.30 -10.50 -4.42
C SER A 129 1.51 -10.25 -3.51
N SER A 130 1.41 -9.31 -2.57
CA SER A 130 2.52 -8.94 -1.68
C SER A 130 2.76 -9.97 -0.58
N PRO A 131 4.02 -10.35 -0.31
CA PRO A 131 4.39 -11.17 0.83
C PRO A 131 4.64 -10.36 2.12
N ALA A 132 4.30 -9.06 2.17
CA ALA A 132 4.55 -8.19 3.33
C ALA A 132 3.99 -8.74 4.66
N ARG A 133 4.76 -8.72 5.75
CA ARG A 133 4.44 -9.39 7.03
C ARG A 133 3.24 -8.78 7.76
N PHE A 134 3.01 -7.49 7.58
CA PHE A 134 1.82 -6.78 8.05
C PHE A 134 1.26 -5.91 6.94
N LYS A 135 -0.05 -5.94 6.73
CA LYS A 135 -0.73 -5.13 5.70
C LYS A 135 -1.80 -4.28 6.35
N VAL A 136 -1.78 -2.98 6.08
CA VAL A 136 -2.69 -2.00 6.66
C VAL A 136 -3.40 -1.26 5.55
N GLY A 137 -4.70 -1.00 5.70
CA GLY A 137 -5.43 -0.19 4.74
C GLY A 137 -6.81 0.22 5.24
N ARG A 138 -7.56 0.87 4.35
CA ARG A 138 -8.95 1.26 4.62
C ARG A 138 -9.85 0.03 4.69
N TYR A 139 -10.85 0.07 5.54
CA TYR A 139 -11.89 -0.94 5.60
C TYR A 139 -12.65 -1.04 4.28
N LYS A 140 -12.82 -2.28 3.81
CA LYS A 140 -13.70 -2.66 2.71
C LYS A 140 -14.27 -4.05 2.99
N GLN A 141 -15.44 -4.34 2.43
CA GLN A 141 -16.11 -5.61 2.70
C GLN A 141 -15.38 -6.80 2.06
N LYS A 142 -15.22 -6.79 0.73
CA LYS A 142 -14.50 -7.83 -0.03
C LYS A 142 -14.02 -7.27 -1.38
N PRO A 143 -12.92 -7.80 -1.94
CA PRO A 143 -11.99 -8.75 -1.32
C PRO A 143 -11.08 -8.06 -0.30
N VAL A 144 -10.66 -8.79 0.74
CA VAL A 144 -9.79 -8.27 1.81
C VAL A 144 -8.42 -8.93 1.75
N TYR A 145 -7.36 -8.13 1.72
CA TYR A 145 -5.97 -8.60 1.70
C TYR A 145 -5.13 -8.02 2.83
N GLU A 146 -5.66 -6.99 3.48
CA GLU A 146 -5.14 -6.29 4.64
C GLU A 146 -5.29 -7.15 5.92
N ASP A 147 -4.36 -7.00 6.85
CA ASP A 147 -4.40 -7.65 8.18
C ASP A 147 -5.03 -6.74 9.23
N MET A 148 -4.85 -5.42 9.08
CA MET A 148 -5.51 -4.39 9.86
C MET A 148 -6.23 -3.44 8.91
N MET A 149 -7.50 -3.19 9.20
CA MET A 149 -8.33 -2.29 8.43
C MET A 149 -8.87 -1.18 9.32
N ILE A 150 -8.82 0.05 8.84
CA ILE A 150 -9.35 1.22 9.55
C ILE A 150 -10.65 1.63 8.89
N HIS A 151 -11.73 1.65 9.66
CA HIS A 151 -13.01 2.18 9.19
C HIS A 151 -12.92 3.70 9.10
N LEU A 152 -13.28 4.25 7.95
CA LEU A 152 -13.35 5.70 7.75
C LEU A 152 -14.82 6.09 7.66
N GLU A 153 -15.15 7.23 8.23
CA GLU A 153 -16.45 7.88 8.00
C GLU A 153 -16.51 8.42 6.56
N ASP A 154 -17.71 8.78 6.12
CA ASP A 154 -17.90 9.38 4.81
C ASP A 154 -17.17 10.73 4.71
N SER A 155 -16.65 11.04 3.52
CA SER A 155 -15.95 12.32 3.23
C SER A 155 -14.64 12.57 3.99
N VAL A 156 -14.04 11.55 4.59
CA VAL A 156 -12.70 11.63 5.18
C VAL A 156 -11.62 11.95 4.13
N SER A 157 -10.69 12.85 4.47
CA SER A 157 -9.53 13.17 3.64
C SER A 157 -8.43 12.12 3.71
N LEU A 158 -7.56 12.07 2.69
CA LEU A 158 -6.36 11.22 2.71
C LEU A 158 -5.41 11.60 3.87
N GLU A 159 -5.28 12.89 4.15
CA GLU A 159 -4.48 13.43 5.26
C GLU A 159 -4.92 12.82 6.60
N TYR A 160 -6.21 12.89 6.92
CA TYR A 160 -6.73 12.28 8.15
C TYR A 160 -6.55 10.76 8.18
N PHE A 161 -6.66 10.09 7.02
CA PHE A 161 -6.39 8.67 6.96
C PHE A 161 -4.91 8.33 7.25
N ILE A 162 -3.96 9.13 6.76
CA ILE A 162 -2.54 9.01 7.07
C ILE A 162 -2.30 9.19 8.58
N GLU A 163 -2.95 10.18 9.21
CA GLU A 163 -2.87 10.39 10.66
C GLU A 163 -3.37 9.18 11.44
N LEU A 164 -4.54 8.63 11.09
CA LEU A 164 -5.08 7.44 11.72
C LEU A 164 -4.13 6.24 11.58
N VAL A 165 -3.65 5.96 10.36
CA VAL A 165 -2.67 4.88 10.12
C VAL A 165 -1.44 5.05 11.00
N THR A 166 -0.90 6.26 11.07
CA THR A 166 0.29 6.59 11.86
C THR A 166 0.01 6.34 13.35
N ASN A 167 -1.07 6.90 13.90
CA ASN A 167 -1.46 6.72 15.30
C ASN A 167 -1.62 5.23 15.67
N TYR A 168 -2.29 4.44 14.84
CA TYR A 168 -2.44 3.00 15.08
C TYR A 168 -1.09 2.26 15.02
N LEU A 169 -0.29 2.54 13.99
CA LEU A 169 1.00 1.86 13.83
C LEU A 169 2.05 2.29 14.85
N GLU A 170 1.90 3.43 15.51
CA GLU A 170 2.75 3.84 16.63
C GLU A 170 2.34 3.24 17.97
N THR A 171 1.05 2.94 18.15
CA THR A 171 0.48 2.47 19.42
C THR A 171 0.42 0.95 19.51
N ILE A 172 0.31 0.25 18.38
CA ILE A 172 0.19 -1.21 18.36
C ILE A 172 1.44 -1.91 18.91
N ASN A 173 1.25 -3.00 19.65
CA ASN A 173 2.32 -3.76 20.30
C ASN A 173 3.25 -2.88 21.15
N ARG A 174 2.69 -2.06 22.07
CA ARG A 174 3.40 -1.46 23.20
C ARG A 174 3.18 -2.31 24.46
N PRO A 175 4.11 -3.20 24.85
CA PRO A 175 3.98 -4.01 26.07
C PRO A 175 3.83 -3.16 27.34
N GLU A 176 4.33 -1.93 27.31
CA GLU A 176 4.30 -0.94 28.40
C GLU A 176 2.88 -0.43 28.73
N LEU A 177 1.90 -0.62 27.84
CA LEU A 177 0.49 -0.27 28.07
C LEU A 177 -0.38 -1.48 28.46
N SER A 178 0.13 -2.70 28.30
CA SER A 178 -0.54 -3.94 28.72
C SER A 178 -0.25 -4.33 30.17
N SER A 179 0.54 -3.55 30.90
CA SER A 179 0.83 -3.73 32.33
C SER A 179 -0.07 -2.92 33.27
N ASN A 180 -1.05 -2.16 32.73
CA ASN A 180 -2.00 -1.34 33.50
C ASN A 180 -3.47 -1.72 33.26
N LEU A 181 -3.73 -2.95 32.79
CA LEU A 181 -5.05 -3.59 32.76
C LEU A 181 -4.94 -4.93 33.49
#